data_AF-A0A4Q5ZG29-F1
#
_entry.id   AF-A0A4Q5ZG29-F1
#
_cell.length_a   1.000
_cell.length_b   1.000
_cell.length_c   1.000
_cell.angle_alpha   90.00
_cell.angle_beta   90.00
_cell.angle_gamma   90.00
#
_symmetry.space_group_name_H-M   'P 1'
#
loop_
_entity.id
_entity.type
_entity.pdbx_description
1 polymer ?
#
loop_
_entity_poly.entity_id
_entity_poly.type
_entity_poly.pdbx_seq_one_letter_code
_entity_poly.pdbx_strand_id
1 'polypeptide(L)'
;MTAGNATNNSVNLSWNSAGNSFTVAYGPVGFTPGVDEGGRVSGITSTQTVLGSLNASTSYQYYVRQDCGAGVSSTWAGPLNFITEQVVATLPLQEDFESTPVNWTLLNGSQTNKWVLGTATANGGQNSIYISNDGGGGTQPAGAVDNVKVKVTSCAPPTALVAANPTGNSVALSWTSTGNLFDIAWGVTGFTPEGTGSNAENGIAGTSFNLTALNPVTNYQYYVRRDCGSGDKSIWAGPFAFRTTQILGTLPYTEDFEGTSNWEFSNASTNKWVIGTAANGGSDNAMYISNDSGVSHAYTLSGAQVSHAYRDIVIPSGTQTIDLSFDWKAVGEGFTTNRYDYVSVWLVPASVTPVAGTQTATGSKPAANDPSDESEADEEAAPVTTKPNTSHSSSQPQADAPVS
;
A
#
# COMPACT_ATOMS: atom_id res chain seq x y z
N MET A 1 -34.99 38.68 26.10
CA MET A 1 -33.54 38.84 25.94
C MET A 1 -33.03 37.63 25.19
N THR A 2 -32.15 37.81 24.21
CA THR A 2 -31.51 36.73 23.45
C THR A 2 -30.05 37.05 23.22
N ALA A 3 -29.22 36.02 23.08
CA ALA A 3 -27.85 36.13 22.62
C ALA A 3 -27.72 35.25 21.37
N GLY A 4 -27.13 35.79 20.31
CA GLY A 4 -26.95 35.08 19.04
C GLY A 4 -25.63 35.49 18.39
N ASN A 5 -25.19 34.69 17.40
CA ASN A 5 -23.94 34.92 16.66
C ASN A 5 -22.74 35.18 17.60
N ALA A 6 -22.60 34.38 18.66
CA ALA A 6 -21.40 34.44 19.49
C ALA A 6 -20.21 33.99 18.64
N THR A 7 -19.13 34.78 18.65
CA THR A 7 -17.82 34.39 18.11
C THR A 7 -16.87 34.09 19.27
N ASN A 8 -15.59 33.86 18.97
CA ASN A 8 -14.56 33.70 19.99
C ASN A 8 -14.28 34.96 20.82
N ASN A 9 -14.79 36.14 20.43
CA ASN A 9 -14.51 37.39 21.12
C ASN A 9 -15.67 38.38 21.13
N SER A 10 -16.85 38.00 20.62
CA SER A 10 -18.00 38.89 20.54
C SER A 10 -19.32 38.14 20.61
N VAL A 11 -20.41 38.86 20.86
CA VAL A 11 -21.78 38.31 20.78
C VAL A 11 -22.79 39.40 20.42
N ASN A 12 -23.79 39.05 19.62
CA ASN A 12 -24.93 39.93 19.37
C ASN A 12 -25.99 39.70 20.45
N LEU A 13 -26.36 40.77 21.13
CA LEU A 13 -27.40 40.78 22.15
C LEU A 13 -28.63 41.50 21.63
N SER A 14 -29.81 40.97 21.93
CA SER A 14 -31.07 41.68 21.66
C SER A 14 -32.12 41.47 22.75
N TRP A 15 -33.04 42.41 22.88
CA TRP A 15 -34.13 42.38 23.85
C TRP A 15 -35.37 43.05 23.27
N ASN A 16 -36.50 42.92 23.96
CA ASN A 16 -37.73 43.63 23.61
C ASN A 16 -37.99 44.67 24.68
N SER A 17 -38.15 45.93 24.29
CA SER A 17 -38.53 47.02 25.19
C SER A 17 -39.17 48.15 24.38
N ALA A 18 -40.04 48.93 25.02
CA ALA A 18 -40.60 50.18 24.48
C ALA A 18 -39.69 51.40 24.74
N GLY A 19 -38.59 51.22 25.48
CA GLY A 19 -37.61 52.26 25.76
C GLY A 19 -36.70 52.60 24.57
N ASN A 20 -35.92 53.66 24.74
CA ASN A 20 -35.03 54.22 23.73
C ASN A 20 -33.59 54.49 24.22
N SER A 21 -33.30 54.16 25.49
CA SER A 21 -31.93 54.23 26.05
C SER A 21 -31.72 53.06 27.01
N PHE A 22 -30.60 52.36 26.86
CA PHE A 22 -30.30 51.15 27.62
C PHE A 22 -28.86 51.10 28.13
N THR A 23 -28.68 50.37 29.22
CA THR A 23 -27.38 49.91 29.70
C THR A 23 -27.37 48.39 29.71
N VAL A 24 -26.31 47.81 29.16
CA VAL A 24 -25.97 46.38 29.29
C VAL A 24 -24.84 46.22 30.29
N ALA A 25 -24.97 45.29 31.22
CA ALA A 25 -23.89 44.84 32.10
C ALA A 25 -23.62 43.36 31.87
N TYR A 26 -22.36 42.95 31.82
CA TYR A 26 -21.97 41.58 31.51
C TYR A 26 -20.70 41.15 32.25
N GLY A 27 -20.58 39.84 32.49
CA GLY A 27 -19.41 39.23 33.12
C GLY A 27 -19.50 37.70 33.07
N PRO A 28 -18.46 36.97 33.52
CA PRO A 28 -18.50 35.52 33.62
C PRO A 28 -19.72 35.01 34.41
N VAL A 29 -20.14 33.77 34.20
CA VAL A 29 -21.24 33.16 34.98
C VAL A 29 -20.97 33.32 36.48
N GLY A 30 -21.95 33.87 37.22
CA GLY A 30 -21.82 34.28 38.62
C GLY A 30 -21.82 35.80 38.84
N PHE A 31 -21.52 36.59 37.80
CA PHE A 31 -21.54 38.07 37.81
C PHE A 31 -22.90 38.69 38.20
N THR A 32 -22.89 39.63 39.14
CA THR A 32 -24.04 40.43 39.58
C THR A 32 -23.80 41.94 39.37
N PRO A 33 -24.61 42.63 38.53
CA PRO A 33 -24.41 44.06 38.25
C PRO A 33 -24.46 44.95 39.51
N GLY A 34 -23.39 45.68 39.76
CA GLY A 34 -23.30 46.61 40.90
C GLY A 34 -22.81 45.99 42.21
N VAL A 35 -22.53 44.68 42.20
CA VAL A 35 -21.80 43.98 43.26
C VAL A 35 -20.42 43.60 42.74
N ASP A 36 -20.37 42.94 41.59
CA ASP A 36 -19.13 42.46 40.98
C ASP A 36 -18.57 43.43 39.94
N GLU A 37 -17.26 43.36 39.72
CA GLU A 37 -16.60 44.05 38.61
C GLU A 37 -16.90 43.33 37.28
N GLY A 38 -17.31 44.09 36.27
CA GLY A 38 -17.69 43.55 34.97
C GLY A 38 -17.85 44.65 33.92
N GLY A 39 -18.04 44.22 32.66
CA GLY A 39 -18.19 45.14 31.55
C GLY A 39 -19.54 45.85 31.58
N ARG A 40 -19.55 47.12 31.18
CA ARG A 40 -20.77 47.92 31.02
C ARG A 40 -20.75 48.70 29.71
N VAL A 41 -21.85 48.63 28.98
CA VAL A 41 -22.09 49.42 27.77
C VAL A 41 -23.35 50.25 28.00
N SER A 42 -23.20 51.59 28.03
CA SER A 42 -24.29 52.54 28.27
C SER A 42 -24.59 53.36 27.01
N GLY A 43 -25.73 54.04 26.98
CA GLY A 43 -26.11 54.91 25.86
C GLY A 43 -26.53 54.14 24.62
N ILE A 44 -26.95 52.87 24.77
CA ILE A 44 -27.45 52.06 23.66
C ILE A 44 -28.85 52.57 23.30
N THR A 45 -29.02 53.07 22.08
CA THR A 45 -30.27 53.70 21.61
C THR A 45 -31.20 52.77 20.83
N SER A 46 -30.83 51.49 20.70
CA SER A 46 -31.64 50.45 20.05
C SER A 46 -31.86 49.26 20.98
N THR A 47 -32.75 48.34 20.60
CA THR A 47 -33.02 47.13 21.38
C THR A 47 -32.04 45.98 21.11
N GLN A 48 -30.86 46.30 20.58
CA GLN A 48 -29.78 45.37 20.32
C GLN A 48 -28.40 46.04 20.48
N THR A 49 -27.37 45.24 20.75
CA THR A 49 -25.98 45.70 20.76
C THR A 49 -25.04 44.53 20.48
N VAL A 50 -23.79 44.83 20.15
CA VAL A 50 -22.72 43.83 20.06
C VAL A 50 -21.76 44.06 21.21
N LEU A 51 -21.49 43.01 21.98
CA LEU A 51 -20.37 43.02 22.93
C LEU A 51 -19.13 42.48 22.22
N GLY A 52 -17.99 43.15 22.36
CA GLY A 52 -16.70 42.73 21.82
C GLY A 52 -15.65 42.59 22.91
N SER A 53 -14.44 42.21 22.51
CA SER A 53 -13.29 41.99 23.42
C SER A 53 -13.58 41.00 24.55
N LEU A 54 -14.39 39.99 24.27
CA LEU A 54 -14.67 38.89 25.18
C LEU A 54 -13.55 37.83 25.08
N ASN A 55 -13.37 37.06 26.15
CA ASN A 55 -12.46 35.92 26.14
C ASN A 55 -13.13 34.74 25.42
N ALA A 56 -12.37 34.01 24.62
CA ALA A 56 -12.84 32.79 23.93
C ALA A 56 -13.18 31.66 24.92
N SER A 57 -14.01 30.72 24.50
CA SER A 57 -14.43 29.53 25.28
C SER A 57 -14.90 29.86 26.71
N THR A 58 -15.51 31.03 26.92
CA THR A 58 -15.85 31.53 28.26
C THR A 58 -17.36 31.66 28.38
N SER A 59 -17.92 31.10 29.45
CA SER A 59 -19.34 31.26 29.79
C SER A 59 -19.56 32.62 30.45
N TYR A 60 -20.41 33.44 29.82
CA TYR A 60 -20.82 34.75 30.29
C TYR A 60 -22.30 34.77 30.64
N GLN A 61 -22.68 35.78 31.42
CA GLN A 61 -24.06 36.20 31.57
C GLN A 61 -24.19 37.71 31.41
N TYR A 62 -25.33 38.17 30.92
CA TYR A 62 -25.61 39.60 30.77
C TYR A 62 -26.98 40.00 31.31
N TYR A 63 -27.08 41.29 31.59
CA TYR A 63 -28.27 41.98 32.08
C TYR A 63 -28.50 43.24 31.25
N VAL A 64 -29.76 43.62 31.11
CA VAL A 64 -30.16 44.87 30.44
C VAL A 64 -31.05 45.66 31.40
N ARG A 65 -30.84 46.97 31.46
CA ARG A 65 -31.82 47.88 32.05
C ARG A 65 -32.09 49.05 31.11
N GLN A 66 -33.27 49.61 31.24
CA GLN A 66 -33.65 50.84 30.56
C GLN A 66 -33.23 52.04 31.40
N ASP A 67 -32.72 53.07 30.73
CA ASP A 67 -32.64 54.42 31.29
C ASP A 67 -33.95 55.14 30.98
N CYS A 68 -34.67 55.54 32.02
CA CYS A 68 -35.98 56.19 31.92
C CYS A 68 -35.85 57.73 31.86
N GLY A 69 -34.63 58.27 31.89
CA GLY A 69 -34.37 59.70 31.97
C GLY A 69 -34.44 60.25 33.41
N ALA A 70 -34.00 61.49 33.58
CA ALA A 70 -33.93 62.18 34.88
C ALA A 70 -33.18 61.40 35.98
N GLY A 71 -32.21 60.57 35.61
CA GLY A 71 -31.41 59.76 36.53
C GLY A 71 -32.13 58.50 37.05
N VAL A 72 -33.29 58.16 36.50
CA VAL A 72 -34.07 56.98 36.90
C VAL A 72 -33.81 55.83 35.91
N SER A 73 -33.56 54.62 36.42
CA SER A 73 -33.42 53.41 35.60
C SER A 73 -34.36 52.32 36.06
N SER A 74 -34.71 51.40 35.16
CA SER A 74 -35.42 50.18 35.53
C SER A 74 -34.56 49.26 36.41
N THR A 75 -35.19 48.27 37.03
CA THR A 75 -34.46 47.10 37.53
C THR A 75 -33.76 46.39 36.38
N TRP A 76 -32.69 45.63 36.70
CA TRP A 76 -32.00 44.80 35.72
C TRP A 76 -32.87 43.62 35.30
N ALA A 77 -33.07 43.44 34.00
CA ALA A 77 -33.58 42.21 33.43
C ALA A 77 -32.40 41.27 33.15
N GLY A 78 -32.44 40.05 33.69
CA GLY A 78 -31.38 39.03 33.55
C GLY A 78 -31.34 38.10 34.77
N PRO A 79 -30.36 37.16 34.82
CA PRO A 79 -29.32 36.93 33.81
C PRO A 79 -29.82 36.14 32.58
N LEU A 80 -29.17 36.36 31.44
CA LEU A 80 -29.19 35.42 30.31
C LEU A 80 -27.75 34.96 30.02
N ASN A 81 -27.56 33.65 29.89
CA ASN A 81 -26.25 33.04 29.66
C ASN A 81 -25.94 32.94 28.16
N PHE A 82 -24.66 33.06 27.82
CA PHE A 82 -24.10 32.70 26.51
C PHE A 82 -22.65 32.22 26.69
N ILE A 83 -22.12 31.52 25.68
CA ILE A 83 -20.75 31.04 25.68
C ILE A 83 -20.09 31.57 24.40
N THR A 84 -18.90 32.15 24.52
CA THR A 84 -18.08 32.52 23.35
C THR A 84 -17.49 31.27 22.72
N GLU A 85 -17.33 31.27 21.40
CA GLU A 85 -16.74 30.15 20.68
C GLU A 85 -15.24 29.98 21.03
N GLN A 86 -14.67 28.83 20.69
CA GLN A 86 -13.22 28.63 20.77
C GLN A 86 -12.52 29.35 19.63
N VAL A 87 -11.27 29.78 19.84
CA VAL A 87 -10.42 30.24 18.74
C VAL A 87 -10.05 29.04 17.86
N VAL A 88 -10.39 29.09 16.57
CA VAL A 88 -9.97 28.08 15.59
C VAL A 88 -8.55 28.38 15.12
N ALA A 89 -7.64 27.41 15.27
CA ALA A 89 -6.28 27.53 14.76
C ALA A 89 -6.26 27.56 13.22
N THR A 90 -5.44 28.44 12.64
CA THR A 90 -5.18 28.50 11.19
C THR A 90 -4.01 27.60 10.82
N LEU A 91 -4.07 26.94 9.66
CA LEU A 91 -2.97 26.11 9.15
C LEU A 91 -1.93 26.94 8.36
N PRO A 92 -0.64 26.57 8.37
CA PRO A 92 -0.06 25.47 9.14
C PRO A 92 0.01 25.80 10.63
N LEU A 93 -0.41 24.85 11.47
CA LEU A 93 -0.23 24.91 12.91
C LEU A 93 1.11 24.28 13.25
N GLN A 94 1.95 25.01 13.95
CA GLN A 94 3.15 24.49 14.58
C GLN A 94 3.12 24.89 16.05
N GLU A 95 3.27 23.90 16.92
CA GLU A 95 3.33 24.08 18.36
C GLU A 95 4.51 23.26 18.88
N ASP A 96 5.44 23.93 19.54
CA ASP A 96 6.64 23.35 20.14
C ASP A 96 6.59 23.35 21.67
N PHE A 97 5.53 23.91 22.27
CA PHE A 97 5.29 23.96 23.71
C PHE A 97 6.39 24.67 24.52
N GLU A 98 7.30 25.41 23.86
CA GLU A 98 8.38 26.15 24.53
C GLU A 98 7.89 27.47 25.15
N SER A 99 6.64 27.83 24.90
CA SER A 99 5.93 28.95 25.53
C SER A 99 4.49 28.55 25.86
N THR A 100 3.72 29.42 26.53
CA THR A 100 2.29 29.17 26.78
C THR A 100 1.56 28.98 25.44
N PRO A 101 1.04 27.78 25.14
CA PRO A 101 0.44 27.48 23.84
C PRO A 101 -0.77 28.37 23.55
N VAL A 102 -0.83 28.94 22.36
CA VAL A 102 -1.94 29.80 21.95
C VAL A 102 -3.03 28.92 21.32
N ASN A 103 -4.29 29.08 21.75
CA ASN A 103 -5.45 28.32 21.27
C ASN A 103 -5.49 26.83 21.67
N TRP A 104 -4.64 26.41 22.60
CA TRP A 104 -4.72 25.10 23.24
C TRP A 104 -5.37 25.22 24.60
N THR A 105 -6.17 24.22 24.96
CA THR A 105 -6.75 24.13 26.31
C THR A 105 -6.48 22.74 26.84
N LEU A 106 -5.75 22.65 27.95
CA LEU A 106 -5.57 21.40 28.67
C LEU A 106 -6.84 21.10 29.46
N LEU A 107 -7.54 20.03 29.07
CA LEU A 107 -8.72 19.56 29.78
C LEU A 107 -8.32 18.38 30.67
N ASN A 108 -8.41 18.60 31.98
CA ASN A 108 -8.13 17.59 33.00
C ASN A 108 -9.43 17.18 33.69
N GLY A 109 -9.72 15.88 33.69
CA GLY A 109 -10.83 15.32 34.46
C GLY A 109 -10.55 15.28 35.97
N SER A 110 -11.49 14.71 36.72
CA SER A 110 -11.35 14.52 38.18
C SER A 110 -10.38 13.39 38.56
N GLN A 111 -9.85 12.65 37.59
CA GLN A 111 -8.87 11.59 37.82
C GLN A 111 -7.51 12.17 38.24
N THR A 112 -6.69 11.30 38.80
CA THR A 112 -5.38 11.65 39.34
C THR A 112 -4.34 11.88 38.24
N ASN A 113 -4.46 11.17 37.10
CA ASN A 113 -3.67 11.42 35.91
C ASN A 113 -4.13 12.70 35.20
N LYS A 114 -3.20 13.63 34.99
CA LYS A 114 -3.49 14.95 34.39
C LYS A 114 -2.47 15.30 33.33
N TRP A 115 -2.93 15.99 32.28
CA TRP A 115 -2.08 16.68 31.33
C TRP A 115 -1.45 17.90 31.97
N VAL A 116 -0.14 18.02 31.82
CA VAL A 116 0.68 19.11 32.35
C VAL A 116 1.58 19.62 31.22
N LEU A 117 1.71 20.94 31.13
CA LEU A 117 2.76 21.61 30.36
C LEU A 117 3.97 21.80 31.26
N GLY A 118 5.13 21.30 30.87
CA GLY A 118 6.34 21.53 31.64
C GLY A 118 7.53 20.72 31.16
N THR A 119 8.54 20.62 32.03
CA THR A 119 9.83 20.03 31.72
C THR A 119 9.76 18.50 31.66
N ALA A 120 9.34 17.97 30.53
CA ALA A 120 9.51 16.57 30.17
C ALA A 120 10.16 16.51 28.79
N THR A 121 11.36 15.93 28.72
CA THR A 121 12.15 15.85 27.49
C THR A 121 11.57 14.77 26.58
N ALA A 122 10.70 15.18 25.65
CA ALA A 122 10.56 14.47 24.39
C ALA A 122 11.51 15.17 23.40
N ASN A 123 12.39 14.41 22.72
CA ASN A 123 13.14 14.87 21.54
C ASN A 123 13.96 16.18 21.65
N GLY A 124 14.45 16.55 22.84
CA GLY A 124 15.47 17.60 23.01
C GLY A 124 14.96 19.04 23.22
N GLY A 125 13.63 19.24 23.29
CA GLY A 125 13.02 20.49 23.79
C GLY A 125 13.11 20.63 25.32
N GLN A 126 12.91 21.84 25.85
CA GLN A 126 12.85 22.07 27.31
C GLN A 126 11.47 21.75 27.87
N ASN A 127 10.41 21.91 27.07
CA ASN A 127 9.02 21.74 27.49
C ASN A 127 8.24 20.81 26.56
N SER A 128 7.23 20.13 27.10
CA SER A 128 6.25 19.36 26.33
C SER A 128 4.92 19.27 27.11
N ILE A 129 3.87 18.77 26.47
CA ILE A 129 2.66 18.35 27.17
C ILE A 129 2.83 16.87 27.55
N TYR A 130 2.76 16.54 28.83
CA TYR A 130 2.91 15.17 29.32
C TYR A 130 1.83 14.79 30.34
N ILE A 131 1.62 13.49 30.52
CA ILE A 131 0.70 12.98 31.53
C ILE A 131 1.46 12.81 32.85
N SER A 132 1.08 13.51 33.92
CA SER A 132 1.62 13.25 35.26
C SER A 132 0.90 12.07 35.90
N ASN A 133 1.65 11.09 36.41
CA ASN A 133 1.12 9.98 37.22
C ASN A 133 0.86 10.44 38.67
N ASP A 134 0.00 9.73 39.39
CA ASP A 134 -0.44 9.98 40.76
C ASP A 134 0.50 9.43 41.86
N GLY A 135 1.66 8.90 41.47
CA GLY A 135 2.65 8.35 42.39
C GLY A 135 2.43 6.88 42.75
N GLY A 136 1.43 6.19 42.17
CA GLY A 136 1.33 4.72 42.22
C GLY A 136 2.38 3.99 41.37
N GLY A 137 2.38 2.65 41.40
CA GLY A 137 3.34 1.81 40.66
C GLY A 137 3.36 2.06 39.14
N GLY A 138 4.45 1.66 38.48
CA GLY A 138 4.70 1.85 37.04
C GLY A 138 6.17 2.14 36.75
N THR A 139 6.56 2.16 35.48
CA THR A 139 7.92 2.51 35.04
C THR A 139 7.89 3.87 34.34
N GLN A 140 8.72 4.83 34.78
CA GLN A 140 8.94 6.09 34.08
C GLN A 140 9.69 5.89 32.74
N PRO A 141 9.55 6.83 31.78
CA PRO A 141 8.82 8.10 31.85
C PRO A 141 7.35 7.99 31.42
N ALA A 142 6.58 9.06 31.67
CA ALA A 142 5.23 9.18 31.17
C ALA A 142 5.19 9.46 29.65
N GLY A 143 4.02 9.26 29.04
CA GLY A 143 3.77 9.72 27.68
C GLY A 143 3.84 11.25 27.59
N ALA A 144 4.61 11.74 26.63
CA ALA A 144 4.77 13.16 26.33
C ALA A 144 4.52 13.41 24.83
N VAL A 145 3.96 14.57 24.52
CA VAL A 145 3.66 15.07 23.18
C VAL A 145 4.41 16.38 23.00
N ASP A 146 5.15 16.46 21.90
CA ASP A 146 5.95 17.60 21.53
C ASP A 146 5.94 17.79 20.01
N ASN A 147 6.28 19.00 19.54
CA ASN A 147 6.47 19.34 18.13
C ASN A 147 5.25 19.03 17.24
N VAL A 148 4.05 19.41 17.68
CA VAL A 148 2.81 19.18 16.93
C VAL A 148 2.82 20.05 15.67
N LYS A 149 2.71 19.41 14.51
CA LYS A 149 2.62 20.06 13.20
C LYS A 149 1.39 19.58 12.46
N VAL A 150 0.52 20.51 12.11
CA VAL A 150 -0.63 20.27 11.24
C VAL A 150 -0.47 21.14 10.01
N LYS A 151 -0.38 20.54 8.83
CA LYS A 151 -0.30 21.26 7.55
C LYS A 151 -1.30 20.67 6.56
N VAL A 152 -1.76 21.50 5.64
CA VAL A 152 -2.46 21.00 4.45
C VAL A 152 -1.42 20.33 3.56
N THR A 153 -1.51 19.02 3.39
CA THR A 153 -0.70 18.31 2.40
C THR A 153 -1.33 18.50 1.02
N SER A 154 -0.91 19.54 0.30
CA SER A 154 -1.32 19.81 -1.09
C SER A 154 -0.83 18.72 -2.07
N CYS A 155 0.18 17.96 -1.67
CA CYS A 155 0.83 16.95 -2.47
C CYS A 155 0.49 15.52 -2.01
N ALA A 156 -0.78 15.13 -2.19
CA ALA A 156 -1.21 13.76 -1.92
C ALA A 156 -0.52 12.76 -2.87
N PRO A 157 -0.07 11.60 -2.38
CA PRO A 157 0.54 10.58 -3.21
C PRO A 157 -0.49 9.94 -4.16
N PRO A 158 -0.05 9.39 -5.31
CA PRO A 158 -0.91 8.58 -6.16
C PRO A 158 -1.50 7.36 -5.43
N THR A 159 -2.65 6.89 -5.90
CA THR A 159 -3.36 5.72 -5.39
C THR A 159 -3.74 4.77 -6.52
N ALA A 160 -4.36 3.62 -6.21
CA ALA A 160 -4.83 2.65 -7.20
C ALA A 160 -3.77 2.33 -8.28
N LEU A 161 -2.56 2.01 -7.81
CA LEU A 161 -1.46 1.58 -8.67
C LEU A 161 -1.86 0.26 -9.35
N VAL A 162 -1.51 0.15 -10.64
CA VAL A 162 -1.79 -1.00 -11.49
C VAL A 162 -0.54 -1.29 -12.33
N ALA A 163 -0.28 -2.57 -12.56
CA ALA A 163 0.63 -3.05 -13.59
C ALA A 163 -0.16 -3.99 -14.49
N ALA A 164 -0.34 -3.62 -15.76
CA ALA A 164 -1.17 -4.33 -16.72
C ALA A 164 -0.32 -4.86 -17.88
N ASN A 165 -0.76 -5.99 -18.43
CA ASN A 165 -0.16 -6.64 -19.60
C ASN A 165 1.37 -6.79 -19.48
N PRO A 166 1.89 -7.39 -18.39
CA PRO A 166 3.30 -7.69 -18.33
C PRO A 166 3.68 -8.62 -19.48
N THR A 167 4.80 -8.31 -20.12
CA THR A 167 5.46 -9.15 -21.12
C THR A 167 6.79 -9.62 -20.56
N GLY A 168 7.59 -10.32 -21.37
CA GLY A 168 8.95 -10.71 -20.99
C GLY A 168 9.91 -9.54 -20.79
N ASN A 169 9.59 -8.35 -21.28
CA ASN A 169 10.50 -7.20 -21.19
C ASN A 169 9.82 -5.86 -20.98
N SER A 170 8.51 -5.82 -20.79
CA SER A 170 7.74 -4.59 -20.61
C SER A 170 6.54 -4.77 -19.71
N VAL A 171 6.01 -3.66 -19.18
CA VAL A 171 4.73 -3.62 -18.49
C VAL A 171 4.10 -2.23 -18.63
N ALA A 172 2.78 -2.17 -18.72
CA ALA A 172 2.05 -0.90 -18.70
C ALA A 172 1.68 -0.56 -17.25
N LEU A 173 2.27 0.51 -16.71
CA LEU A 173 1.96 1.02 -15.38
C LEU A 173 0.89 2.10 -15.46
N SER A 174 -0.01 2.14 -14.48
CA SER A 174 -0.96 3.24 -14.31
C SER A 174 -1.32 3.46 -12.86
N TRP A 175 -1.76 4.67 -12.53
CA TRP A 175 -2.17 5.06 -11.18
C TRP A 175 -3.31 6.08 -11.23
N THR A 176 -3.95 6.35 -10.09
CA THR A 176 -4.92 7.43 -9.92
C THR A 176 -4.28 8.59 -9.15
N SER A 177 -4.43 9.82 -9.65
CA SER A 177 -3.97 11.02 -8.94
C SER A 177 -4.68 12.27 -9.48
N THR A 178 -4.69 13.33 -8.69
CA THR A 178 -5.20 14.67 -9.08
C THR A 178 -4.15 15.55 -9.77
N GLY A 179 -2.87 15.11 -9.80
CA GLY A 179 -1.78 15.81 -10.48
C GLY A 179 -1.53 15.34 -11.92
N ASN A 180 -0.58 15.98 -12.59
CA ASN A 180 -0.21 15.69 -13.98
C ASN A 180 1.29 15.42 -14.21
N LEU A 181 2.11 15.53 -13.16
CA LEU A 181 3.56 15.28 -13.19
C LEU A 181 3.94 14.29 -12.08
N PHE A 182 4.78 13.33 -12.43
CA PHE A 182 5.13 12.22 -11.55
C PHE A 182 6.59 11.82 -11.70
N ASP A 183 7.15 11.26 -10.63
CA ASP A 183 8.38 10.49 -10.68
C ASP A 183 8.04 9.03 -10.41
N ILE A 184 8.72 8.11 -11.08
CA ILE A 184 8.66 6.68 -10.80
C ILE A 184 10.03 6.15 -10.42
N ALA A 185 10.02 5.10 -9.59
CA ALA A 185 11.18 4.28 -9.35
C ALA A 185 10.79 2.80 -9.46
N TRP A 186 11.61 1.98 -10.10
CA TRP A 186 11.34 0.55 -10.28
C TRP A 186 12.62 -0.28 -10.16
N GLY A 187 12.45 -1.56 -9.83
CA GLY A 187 13.56 -2.47 -9.57
C GLY A 187 13.08 -3.84 -9.13
N VAL A 188 14.00 -4.79 -9.04
CA VAL A 188 13.72 -6.15 -8.54
C VAL A 188 13.16 -6.05 -7.12
N THR A 189 12.19 -6.89 -6.77
CA THR A 189 11.54 -6.87 -5.45
C THR A 189 12.55 -6.79 -4.30
N GLY A 190 12.30 -5.88 -3.34
CA GLY A 190 13.15 -5.66 -2.17
C GLY A 190 13.97 -4.36 -2.18
N PHE A 191 13.95 -3.58 -3.27
CA PHE A 191 14.60 -2.27 -3.33
C PHE A 191 13.77 -1.15 -2.67
N THR A 192 14.39 -0.01 -2.35
CA THR A 192 13.69 1.22 -1.94
C THR A 192 13.90 2.34 -2.98
N PRO A 193 12.93 3.24 -3.22
CA PRO A 193 13.01 4.26 -4.29
C PRO A 193 14.29 5.10 -4.28
N GLU A 194 14.81 5.40 -3.09
CA GLU A 194 16.00 6.24 -2.88
C GLU A 194 17.24 5.41 -2.50
N GLY A 195 17.13 4.07 -2.55
CA GLY A 195 18.23 3.15 -2.30
C GLY A 195 19.07 2.86 -3.54
N THR A 196 20.16 2.11 -3.36
CA THR A 196 20.95 1.59 -4.47
C THR A 196 20.20 0.47 -5.20
N GLY A 197 20.40 0.38 -6.53
CA GLY A 197 19.76 -0.66 -7.35
C GLY A 197 18.35 -0.34 -7.84
N SER A 198 17.83 0.88 -7.59
CA SER A 198 16.64 1.39 -8.25
C SER A 198 16.98 2.01 -9.61
N ASN A 199 16.07 1.83 -10.57
CA ASN A 199 15.98 2.73 -11.72
C ASN A 199 14.96 3.82 -11.40
N ALA A 200 15.12 5.02 -11.96
CA ALA A 200 14.20 6.12 -11.75
C ALA A 200 14.01 6.94 -13.02
N GLU A 201 12.79 7.46 -13.17
CA GLU A 201 12.42 8.38 -14.24
C GLU A 201 11.60 9.51 -13.61
N ASN A 202 11.90 10.77 -13.96
CA ASN A 202 11.28 11.94 -13.37
C ASN A 202 10.50 12.74 -14.42
N GLY A 203 9.49 13.49 -13.98
CA GLY A 203 8.75 14.40 -14.88
C GLY A 203 7.84 13.69 -15.88
N ILE A 204 7.34 12.50 -15.53
CA ILE A 204 6.37 11.76 -16.34
C ILE A 204 5.06 12.53 -16.39
N ALA A 205 4.62 12.84 -17.61
CA ALA A 205 3.35 13.50 -17.86
C ALA A 205 2.20 12.49 -17.90
N GLY A 206 1.12 12.78 -17.18
CA GLY A 206 -0.07 11.92 -17.12
C GLY A 206 0.07 10.75 -16.13
N THR A 207 -0.95 9.91 -16.05
CA THR A 207 -1.09 8.91 -14.97
C THR A 207 -0.76 7.48 -15.40
N SER A 208 0.11 7.33 -16.40
CA SER A 208 0.53 6.05 -16.95
C SER A 208 1.96 6.11 -17.47
N PHE A 209 2.66 4.98 -17.43
CA PHE A 209 4.00 4.85 -17.96
C PHE A 209 4.26 3.43 -18.48
N ASN A 210 4.82 3.31 -19.68
CA ASN A 210 5.22 2.03 -20.23
C ASN A 210 6.68 1.76 -19.88
N LEU A 211 6.91 0.79 -18.99
CA LEU A 211 8.26 0.29 -18.70
C LEU A 211 8.68 -0.71 -19.77
N THR A 212 9.92 -0.60 -20.21
CA THR A 212 10.55 -1.50 -21.21
C THR A 212 11.95 -1.92 -20.74
N ALA A 213 12.61 -2.80 -21.50
CA ALA A 213 13.95 -3.31 -21.20
C ALA A 213 14.06 -3.97 -19.81
N LEU A 214 12.97 -4.65 -19.39
CA LEU A 214 12.95 -5.47 -18.19
C LEU A 214 13.50 -6.86 -18.49
N ASN A 215 14.02 -7.53 -17.46
CA ASN A 215 14.41 -8.93 -17.56
C ASN A 215 13.15 -9.81 -17.50
N PRO A 216 13.10 -10.91 -18.28
CA PRO A 216 11.98 -11.84 -18.24
C PRO A 216 11.93 -12.60 -16.91
N VAL A 217 10.77 -13.18 -16.59
CA VAL A 217 10.61 -14.11 -15.44
C VAL A 217 11.06 -13.48 -14.11
N THR A 218 11.00 -12.15 -13.99
CA THR A 218 11.60 -11.41 -12.87
C THR A 218 10.52 -10.72 -12.06
N ASN A 219 10.58 -10.89 -10.73
CA ASN A 219 9.72 -10.16 -9.80
C ASN A 219 10.24 -8.74 -9.63
N TYR A 220 9.43 -7.78 -10.04
CA TYR A 220 9.68 -6.35 -9.90
C TYR A 220 8.72 -5.75 -8.88
N GLN A 221 9.08 -4.57 -8.41
CA GLN A 221 8.14 -3.64 -7.82
C GLN A 221 8.35 -2.25 -8.39
N TYR A 222 7.35 -1.39 -8.29
CA TYR A 222 7.51 0.02 -8.61
C TYR A 222 6.88 0.91 -7.55
N TYR A 223 7.34 2.14 -7.54
CA TYR A 223 6.83 3.23 -6.76
C TYR A 223 6.56 4.41 -7.67
N VAL A 224 5.56 5.21 -7.33
CA VAL A 224 5.27 6.47 -8.02
C VAL A 224 4.97 7.54 -7.00
N ARG A 225 5.49 8.74 -7.21
CA ARG A 225 5.12 9.91 -6.42
C ARG A 225 4.68 11.03 -7.34
N ARG A 226 3.85 11.92 -6.83
CA ARG A 226 3.43 13.13 -7.54
C ARG A 226 4.50 14.19 -7.35
N ASP A 227 4.87 14.85 -8.44
CA ASP A 227 5.59 16.12 -8.42
C ASP A 227 4.57 17.26 -8.44
N CYS A 228 4.55 18.05 -7.37
CA CYS A 228 3.59 19.14 -7.20
C CYS A 228 4.11 20.49 -7.68
N GLY A 229 5.34 20.53 -8.22
CA GLY A 229 6.02 21.75 -8.61
C GLY A 229 6.70 22.45 -7.44
N SER A 230 7.54 23.45 -7.76
CA SER A 230 8.29 24.24 -6.78
C SER A 230 9.13 23.42 -5.78
N GLY A 231 9.51 22.20 -6.16
CA GLY A 231 10.27 21.26 -5.33
C GLY A 231 9.44 20.48 -4.32
N ASP A 232 8.11 20.67 -4.28
CA ASP A 232 7.22 19.88 -3.42
C ASP A 232 6.86 18.54 -4.09
N LYS A 233 7.06 17.45 -3.37
CA LYS A 233 6.79 16.09 -3.86
C LYS A 233 6.05 15.30 -2.80
N SER A 234 5.16 14.43 -3.24
CA SER A 234 4.46 13.54 -2.32
C SER A 234 5.44 12.51 -1.76
N ILE A 235 5.03 11.83 -0.68
CA ILE A 235 5.65 10.54 -0.35
C ILE A 235 5.48 9.57 -1.53
N TRP A 236 6.38 8.59 -1.62
CA TRP A 236 6.26 7.50 -2.61
C TRP A 236 5.04 6.63 -2.31
N ALA A 237 4.19 6.41 -3.32
CA ALA A 237 3.18 5.37 -3.30
C ALA A 237 3.78 4.05 -3.79
N GLY A 238 3.55 2.96 -3.04
CA GLY A 238 4.12 1.64 -3.30
C GLY A 238 4.66 0.98 -2.02
N PRO A 239 5.33 -0.17 -2.12
CA PRO A 239 5.64 -0.89 -3.36
C PRO A 239 4.39 -1.49 -4.01
N PHE A 240 4.31 -1.44 -5.34
CA PHE A 240 3.37 -2.25 -6.11
C PHE A 240 4.13 -3.32 -6.89
N ALA A 241 3.86 -4.58 -6.59
CA ALA A 241 4.56 -5.72 -7.17
C ALA A 241 3.96 -6.15 -8.51
N PHE A 242 4.83 -6.58 -9.43
CA PHE A 242 4.44 -7.24 -10.67
C PHE A 242 5.54 -8.22 -11.10
N ARG A 243 5.23 -9.14 -12.01
CA ARG A 243 6.20 -10.09 -12.55
C ARG A 243 6.15 -10.03 -14.07
N THR A 244 7.31 -9.94 -14.70
CA THR A 244 7.44 -10.11 -16.15
C THR A 244 7.19 -11.57 -16.54
N THR A 245 6.68 -11.80 -17.74
CA THR A 245 6.41 -13.16 -18.25
C THR A 245 7.67 -13.76 -18.86
N GLN A 246 7.56 -14.95 -19.46
CA GLN A 246 8.56 -15.43 -20.39
C GLN A 246 8.58 -14.55 -21.66
N ILE A 247 9.75 -14.41 -22.30
CA ILE A 247 9.80 -14.03 -23.72
C ILE A 247 9.32 -15.22 -24.51
N LEU A 248 8.27 -15.09 -25.31
CA LEU A 248 7.70 -16.22 -26.05
C LEU A 248 8.70 -16.79 -27.05
N GLY A 249 8.80 -18.13 -27.12
CA GLY A 249 9.52 -18.82 -28.17
C GLY A 249 8.76 -18.76 -29.50
N THR A 250 9.46 -18.85 -30.62
CA THR A 250 8.85 -18.97 -31.96
C THR A 250 9.32 -20.26 -32.61
N LEU A 251 8.46 -20.88 -33.42
CA LEU A 251 8.85 -22.05 -34.20
C LEU A 251 9.70 -21.67 -35.43
N PRO A 252 10.70 -22.49 -35.81
CA PRO A 252 11.22 -23.64 -35.07
C PRO A 252 11.94 -23.20 -33.78
N TYR A 253 11.70 -23.91 -32.68
CA TYR A 253 12.30 -23.64 -31.38
C TYR A 253 13.30 -24.75 -31.04
N THR A 254 14.50 -24.37 -30.63
CA THR A 254 15.54 -25.28 -30.14
C THR A 254 16.08 -24.73 -28.83
N GLU A 255 16.33 -25.62 -27.88
CA GLU A 255 16.96 -25.31 -26.60
C GLU A 255 18.00 -26.38 -26.31
N ASP A 256 19.24 -25.94 -26.09
CA ASP A 256 20.37 -26.80 -25.71
C ASP A 256 20.78 -26.62 -24.25
N PHE A 257 20.20 -25.64 -23.55
CA PHE A 257 20.47 -25.29 -22.14
C PHE A 257 21.89 -24.78 -21.86
N GLU A 258 22.70 -24.49 -22.87
CA GLU A 258 24.07 -23.98 -22.69
C GLU A 258 24.12 -22.46 -22.44
N GLY A 259 23.03 -21.76 -22.78
CA GLY A 259 22.88 -20.32 -22.60
C GLY A 259 21.92 -19.92 -21.47
N THR A 260 21.46 -18.67 -21.54
CA THR A 260 20.35 -18.21 -20.70
C THR A 260 19.05 -18.88 -21.16
N SER A 261 18.53 -19.79 -20.35
CA SER A 261 17.27 -20.47 -20.63
C SER A 261 16.07 -19.57 -20.28
N ASN A 262 15.03 -19.65 -21.12
CA ASN A 262 13.75 -18.99 -20.87
C ASN A 262 12.66 -19.96 -20.36
N TRP A 263 13.05 -21.16 -19.95
CA TRP A 263 12.16 -22.12 -19.31
C TRP A 263 11.82 -21.67 -17.89
N GLU A 264 10.58 -21.92 -17.46
CA GLU A 264 10.16 -21.74 -16.07
C GLU A 264 9.93 -23.07 -15.37
N PHE A 265 10.11 -23.06 -14.04
CA PHE A 265 9.93 -24.23 -13.20
C PHE A 265 8.87 -24.01 -12.12
N SER A 266 7.87 -24.89 -12.10
CA SER A 266 6.90 -25.01 -11.00
C SER A 266 7.27 -26.26 -10.21
N ASN A 267 8.15 -26.07 -9.23
CA ASN A 267 8.84 -27.15 -8.53
C ASN A 267 8.15 -27.57 -7.24
N ALA A 268 8.13 -28.88 -6.98
CA ALA A 268 7.78 -29.47 -5.69
C ALA A 268 8.74 -29.03 -4.58
N SER A 269 8.42 -29.41 -3.34
CA SER A 269 9.22 -29.03 -2.17
C SER A 269 10.66 -29.55 -2.25
N THR A 270 10.85 -30.77 -2.78
CA THR A 270 12.12 -31.49 -2.70
C THR A 270 12.73 -31.77 -4.06
N ASN A 271 12.05 -32.52 -4.93
CA ASN A 271 12.58 -32.89 -6.25
C ASN A 271 12.29 -31.76 -7.25
N LYS A 272 13.30 -30.98 -7.63
CA LYS A 272 13.14 -29.74 -8.42
C LYS A 272 13.85 -29.84 -9.75
N TRP A 273 13.21 -29.36 -10.82
CA TRP A 273 13.89 -29.05 -12.07
C TRP A 273 14.92 -27.95 -11.86
N VAL A 274 16.12 -28.18 -12.36
CA VAL A 274 17.25 -27.27 -12.39
C VAL A 274 17.98 -27.39 -13.73
N ILE A 275 18.74 -26.37 -14.09
CA ILE A 275 19.68 -26.42 -15.23
C ILE A 275 21.09 -26.33 -14.68
N GLY A 276 21.98 -27.21 -15.16
CA GLY A 276 23.38 -27.25 -14.75
C GLY A 276 24.12 -28.44 -15.34
N THR A 277 25.33 -28.68 -14.88
CA THR A 277 26.23 -29.67 -15.50
C THR A 277 26.18 -31.07 -14.87
N ALA A 278 25.43 -31.25 -13.77
CA ALA A 278 25.50 -32.46 -12.97
C ALA A 278 24.94 -33.73 -13.64
N ALA A 279 24.06 -33.57 -14.62
CA ALA A 279 23.49 -34.69 -15.38
C ALA A 279 24.30 -35.06 -16.63
N ASN A 280 25.14 -34.16 -17.16
CA ASN A 280 25.86 -34.34 -18.43
C ASN A 280 27.39 -34.43 -18.26
N GLY A 281 27.89 -34.88 -17.10
CA GLY A 281 29.31 -35.19 -16.93
C GLY A 281 30.25 -33.98 -16.80
N GLY A 282 29.73 -32.77 -16.62
CA GLY A 282 30.48 -31.62 -16.09
C GLY A 282 30.93 -30.54 -17.08
N SER A 283 30.88 -30.75 -18.40
CA SER A 283 31.25 -29.73 -19.40
C SER A 283 30.05 -28.95 -19.96
N ASP A 284 28.91 -29.62 -20.10
CA ASP A 284 27.73 -29.13 -20.80
C ASP A 284 26.55 -29.13 -19.81
N ASN A 285 25.62 -28.20 -19.98
CA ASN A 285 24.41 -28.11 -19.19
C ASN A 285 23.33 -29.10 -19.66
N ALA A 286 22.41 -29.43 -18.76
CA ALA A 286 21.17 -30.11 -19.07
C ALA A 286 20.10 -29.68 -18.05
N MET A 287 18.84 -29.89 -18.41
CA MET A 287 17.72 -29.78 -17.47
C MET A 287 17.48 -31.13 -16.78
N TYR A 288 17.50 -31.16 -15.45
CA TYR A 288 17.34 -32.40 -14.67
C TYR A 288 16.64 -32.16 -13.32
N ILE A 289 16.16 -33.24 -12.70
CA ILE A 289 15.63 -33.22 -11.35
C ILE A 289 16.77 -33.30 -10.34
N SER A 290 16.72 -32.46 -9.31
CA SER A 290 17.66 -32.44 -8.19
C SER A 290 16.94 -32.23 -6.86
N ASN A 291 17.40 -32.89 -5.80
CA ASN A 291 16.99 -32.65 -4.42
C ASN A 291 17.98 -31.81 -3.60
N ASP A 292 19.08 -31.35 -4.22
CA ASP A 292 20.18 -30.62 -3.59
C ASP A 292 20.51 -29.29 -4.30
N SER A 293 19.52 -28.71 -4.98
CA SER A 293 19.63 -27.44 -5.71
C SER A 293 20.67 -27.46 -6.84
N GLY A 294 20.79 -28.61 -7.52
CA GLY A 294 21.60 -28.79 -8.72
C GLY A 294 23.04 -29.18 -8.48
N VAL A 295 23.46 -29.41 -7.23
CA VAL A 295 24.80 -29.94 -6.92
C VAL A 295 24.97 -31.35 -7.51
N SER A 296 23.92 -32.17 -7.47
CA SER A 296 23.84 -33.45 -8.15
C SER A 296 22.48 -33.61 -8.85
N HIS A 297 22.36 -34.66 -9.67
CA HIS A 297 21.08 -35.11 -10.22
C HIS A 297 20.40 -36.18 -9.36
N ALA A 298 20.74 -36.23 -8.06
CA ALA A 298 20.05 -37.09 -7.10
C ALA A 298 18.64 -36.59 -6.83
N TYR A 299 17.72 -37.51 -6.53
CA TYR A 299 16.35 -37.19 -6.18
C TYR A 299 15.87 -38.03 -5.00
N THR A 300 14.88 -37.52 -4.29
CA THR A 300 14.29 -38.17 -3.12
C THR A 300 13.23 -39.17 -3.56
N LEU A 301 13.36 -40.41 -3.08
CA LEU A 301 12.51 -41.56 -3.45
C LEU A 301 11.24 -41.69 -2.58
N SER A 302 11.10 -40.87 -1.53
CA SER A 302 9.97 -40.96 -0.60
C SER A 302 8.97 -39.82 -0.81
N GLY A 303 7.69 -40.20 -0.87
CA GLY A 303 6.57 -39.29 -1.03
C GLY A 303 6.35 -38.85 -2.48
N ALA A 304 5.08 -38.65 -2.86
CA ALA A 304 4.75 -38.17 -4.19
C ALA A 304 5.26 -36.72 -4.39
N GLN A 305 5.96 -36.48 -5.49
CA GLN A 305 6.46 -35.17 -5.89
C GLN A 305 6.08 -34.94 -7.36
N VAL A 306 5.59 -33.75 -7.70
CA VAL A 306 5.29 -33.38 -9.09
C VAL A 306 5.90 -32.00 -9.35
N SER A 307 6.84 -31.95 -10.28
CA SER A 307 7.54 -30.74 -10.69
C SER A 307 7.41 -30.55 -12.19
N HIS A 308 7.17 -29.31 -12.60
CA HIS A 308 6.94 -28.96 -14.00
C HIS A 308 8.05 -28.07 -14.51
N ALA A 309 8.49 -28.33 -15.74
CA ALA A 309 9.25 -27.40 -16.56
C ALA A 309 8.38 -27.01 -17.74
N TYR A 310 8.25 -25.71 -18.04
CA TYR A 310 7.37 -25.23 -19.09
C TYR A 310 7.94 -24.05 -19.85
N ARG A 311 7.57 -23.99 -21.13
CA ARG A 311 8.01 -22.97 -22.08
C ARG A 311 6.84 -22.52 -22.93
N ASP A 312 6.60 -21.21 -22.98
CA ASP A 312 5.59 -20.65 -23.85
C ASP A 312 6.15 -20.47 -25.27
N ILE A 313 5.47 -21.06 -26.25
CA ILE A 313 5.85 -21.03 -27.67
C ILE A 313 4.66 -20.56 -28.49
N VAL A 314 4.89 -19.58 -29.36
CA VAL A 314 3.90 -19.10 -30.33
C VAL A 314 3.73 -20.14 -31.43
N ILE A 315 2.51 -20.64 -31.60
CA ILE A 315 2.13 -21.50 -32.71
C ILE A 315 1.56 -20.62 -33.83
N PRO A 316 2.20 -20.54 -35.01
CA PRO A 316 1.69 -19.73 -36.11
C PRO A 316 0.28 -20.17 -36.56
N SER A 317 -0.57 -19.22 -36.94
CA SER A 317 -1.89 -19.51 -37.49
C SER A 317 -1.80 -20.40 -38.73
N GLY A 318 -2.65 -21.43 -38.81
CA GLY A 318 -2.63 -22.39 -39.92
C GLY A 318 -1.60 -23.52 -39.76
N THR A 319 -0.93 -23.61 -38.61
CA THR A 319 -0.09 -24.77 -38.27
C THR A 319 -0.98 -25.99 -38.05
N GLN A 320 -0.81 -27.02 -38.89
CA GLN A 320 -1.60 -28.26 -38.81
C GLN A 320 -0.93 -29.34 -37.95
N THR A 321 0.40 -29.32 -37.91
CA THR A 321 1.23 -30.33 -37.24
C THR A 321 2.44 -29.66 -36.62
N ILE A 322 2.82 -30.10 -35.43
CA ILE A 322 4.06 -29.72 -34.75
C ILE A 322 4.83 -31.00 -34.48
N ASP A 323 6.10 -31.01 -34.85
CA ASP A 323 7.04 -32.06 -34.50
C ASP A 323 7.81 -31.63 -33.25
N LEU A 324 7.76 -32.45 -32.21
CA LEU A 324 8.52 -32.27 -30.99
C LEU A 324 9.48 -33.44 -30.83
N SER A 325 10.77 -33.12 -30.71
CA SER A 325 11.82 -34.08 -30.42
C SER A 325 12.69 -33.59 -29.27
N PHE A 326 13.10 -34.52 -28.40
CA PHE A 326 14.03 -34.24 -27.32
C PHE A 326 14.80 -35.52 -26.97
N ASP A 327 16.03 -35.32 -26.48
CA ASP A 327 16.83 -36.38 -25.88
C ASP A 327 16.51 -36.44 -24.38
N TRP A 328 16.37 -37.64 -23.85
CA TRP A 328 16.10 -37.83 -22.42
C TRP A 328 16.79 -39.07 -21.85
N LYS A 329 16.87 -39.09 -20.53
CA LYS A 329 17.41 -40.20 -19.75
C LYS A 329 16.69 -40.28 -18.41
N ALA A 330 16.05 -41.40 -18.12
CA ALA A 330 15.56 -41.72 -16.79
C ALA A 330 15.86 -43.19 -16.46
N VAL A 331 16.21 -43.45 -15.20
CA VAL A 331 16.28 -44.82 -14.66
C VAL A 331 14.95 -45.14 -13.97
N GLY A 332 14.47 -44.24 -13.09
CA GLY A 332 13.15 -44.28 -12.45
C GLY A 332 12.83 -45.54 -11.63
N GLU A 333 11.60 -45.61 -11.11
CA GLU A 333 10.96 -46.78 -10.51
C GLU A 333 9.58 -47.00 -11.13
N GLY A 334 9.26 -48.23 -11.50
CA GLY A 334 7.96 -48.58 -12.08
C GLY A 334 7.80 -50.07 -12.37
N PHE A 335 6.54 -50.48 -12.49
CA PHE A 335 6.11 -51.76 -13.04
C PHE A 335 5.18 -51.49 -14.23
N THR A 336 4.97 -52.49 -15.06
CA THR A 336 4.09 -52.43 -16.24
C THR A 336 2.67 -51.90 -15.92
N THR A 337 2.18 -52.13 -14.70
CA THR A 337 0.84 -51.66 -14.26
C THR A 337 0.86 -50.42 -13.37
N ASN A 338 2.02 -50.04 -12.83
CA ASN A 338 2.15 -48.98 -11.82
C ASN A 338 3.47 -48.23 -12.02
N ARG A 339 3.38 -47.00 -12.51
CA ARG A 339 4.53 -46.13 -12.77
C ARG A 339 4.69 -45.16 -11.58
N TYR A 340 5.88 -45.11 -10.99
CA TYR A 340 6.15 -44.28 -9.80
C TYR A 340 7.01 -43.06 -10.15
N ASP A 341 8.07 -43.25 -10.95
CA ASP A 341 8.89 -42.17 -11.48
C ASP A 341 8.78 -42.14 -13.01
N TYR A 342 8.36 -41.00 -13.56
CA TYR A 342 8.22 -40.82 -15.00
C TYR A 342 8.28 -39.34 -15.39
N VAL A 343 8.47 -39.08 -16.68
CA VAL A 343 8.32 -37.76 -17.30
C VAL A 343 7.12 -37.84 -18.23
N SER A 344 6.25 -36.83 -18.17
CA SER A 344 5.15 -36.66 -19.13
C SER A 344 5.28 -35.31 -19.82
N VAL A 345 4.93 -35.27 -21.09
CA VAL A 345 4.94 -34.05 -21.90
C VAL A 345 3.52 -33.69 -22.33
N TRP A 346 3.19 -32.40 -22.24
CA TRP A 346 1.86 -31.88 -22.53
C TRP A 346 1.96 -30.58 -23.33
N LEU A 347 1.08 -30.44 -24.33
CA LEU A 347 0.79 -29.16 -24.97
C LEU A 347 -0.51 -28.59 -24.38
N VAL A 348 -0.40 -27.42 -23.77
CA VAL A 348 -1.52 -26.71 -23.12
C VAL A 348 -1.59 -25.26 -23.59
N PRO A 349 -2.77 -24.60 -23.53
CA PRO A 349 -2.85 -23.17 -23.79
C PRO A 349 -1.96 -22.37 -22.82
N ALA A 350 -1.35 -21.28 -23.28
CA ALA A 350 -0.46 -20.43 -22.47
C ALA A 350 -1.15 -19.80 -21.24
N SER A 351 -2.48 -19.80 -21.18
CA SER A 351 -3.25 -19.40 -19.99
C SER A 351 -3.16 -20.40 -18.84
N VAL A 352 -2.63 -21.61 -19.06
CA VAL A 352 -2.46 -22.64 -18.05
C VAL A 352 -1.08 -22.51 -17.42
N THR A 353 -1.03 -22.13 -16.14
CA THR A 353 0.21 -22.15 -15.35
C THR A 353 0.30 -23.48 -14.58
N PRO A 354 1.31 -24.33 -14.81
CA PRO A 354 1.47 -25.58 -14.08
C PRO A 354 1.64 -25.36 -12.57
N VAL A 355 0.99 -26.19 -11.76
CA VAL A 355 1.03 -26.10 -10.29
C VAL A 355 1.80 -27.28 -9.73
N ALA A 356 2.87 -27.00 -8.99
CA ALA A 356 3.66 -28.01 -8.29
C ALA A 356 2.78 -28.92 -7.41
N GLY A 357 3.10 -30.20 -7.37
CA GLY A 357 2.33 -31.21 -6.63
C GLY A 357 1.05 -31.71 -7.31
N THR A 358 0.63 -31.10 -8.43
CA THR A 358 -0.54 -31.52 -9.20
C THR A 358 -0.13 -31.95 -10.60
N GLN A 359 -0.58 -33.12 -11.05
CA GLN A 359 -0.34 -33.58 -12.42
C GLN A 359 -1.18 -32.77 -13.41
N THR A 360 -0.64 -32.54 -14.60
CA THR A 360 -1.39 -31.95 -15.71
C THR A 360 -2.42 -32.98 -16.19
N ALA A 361 -3.70 -32.66 -16.05
CA ALA A 361 -4.82 -33.56 -16.39
C ALA A 361 -5.60 -33.11 -17.65
N THR A 362 -5.26 -31.96 -18.21
CA THR A 362 -5.95 -31.33 -19.34
C THR A 362 -4.94 -30.77 -20.33
N GLY A 363 -5.12 -31.06 -21.62
CA GLY A 363 -4.17 -30.72 -22.67
C GLY A 363 -4.11 -31.82 -23.72
N SER A 364 -3.35 -31.58 -24.77
CA SER A 364 -3.02 -32.66 -25.72
C SER A 364 -1.70 -33.29 -25.32
N LYS A 365 -1.69 -34.61 -25.22
CA LYS A 365 -0.46 -35.39 -25.09
C LYS A 365 0.09 -35.64 -26.49
N PRO A 366 1.34 -35.28 -26.81
CA PRO A 366 1.92 -35.59 -28.12
C PRO A 366 1.87 -37.09 -28.38
N ALA A 367 1.45 -37.49 -29.58
CA ALA A 367 1.41 -38.88 -29.99
C ALA A 367 2.81 -39.32 -30.45
N ALA A 368 3.30 -40.46 -29.95
CA ALA A 368 4.56 -41.03 -30.41
C ALA A 368 4.45 -41.44 -31.88
N ASN A 369 5.53 -41.24 -32.66
CA ASN A 369 5.53 -41.54 -34.10
C ASN A 369 5.65 -43.05 -34.43
N ASP A 370 5.83 -43.91 -33.43
CA ASP A 370 5.89 -45.38 -33.60
C ASP A 370 4.76 -46.05 -32.78
N PRO A 371 3.87 -46.85 -33.40
CA PRO A 371 2.76 -47.46 -32.69
C PRO A 371 3.16 -48.62 -31.74
N SER A 372 4.42 -49.06 -31.76
CA SER A 372 5.00 -49.90 -30.69
C SER A 372 5.45 -49.09 -29.45
N ASP A 373 5.34 -47.76 -29.55
CA ASP A 373 5.77 -46.72 -28.60
C ASP A 373 4.54 -46.01 -27.97
N GLU A 374 3.30 -46.41 -28.29
CA GLU A 374 2.09 -45.75 -27.73
C GLU A 374 1.93 -45.95 -26.21
N SER A 375 2.67 -46.88 -25.62
CA SER A 375 2.77 -47.04 -24.19
C SER A 375 3.81 -46.10 -23.53
N GLU A 376 4.69 -45.47 -24.35
CA GLU A 376 5.89 -44.68 -24.00
C GLU A 376 5.69 -43.20 -23.71
N ALA A 377 4.51 -42.63 -23.99
CA ALA A 377 4.23 -41.28 -23.53
C ALA A 377 4.23 -41.16 -21.98
N ASP A 378 4.31 -42.30 -21.26
CA ASP A 378 4.53 -42.41 -19.80
C ASP A 378 5.41 -43.66 -19.40
N GLU A 379 6.29 -44.27 -20.23
CA GLU A 379 7.02 -45.54 -19.90
C GLU A 379 8.55 -45.38 -19.79
N GLU A 380 9.39 -46.18 -19.11
CA GLU A 380 9.29 -47.38 -18.26
C GLU A 380 10.60 -47.47 -17.46
N ALA A 381 10.54 -47.73 -16.15
CA ALA A 381 11.70 -48.03 -15.32
C ALA A 381 11.79 -49.55 -15.09
N ALA A 382 12.44 -50.28 -16.00
CA ALA A 382 12.79 -51.68 -15.78
C ALA A 382 14.03 -51.80 -14.84
N PRO A 383 14.20 -52.89 -14.08
CA PRO A 383 15.23 -52.96 -13.04
C PRO A 383 16.65 -52.97 -13.62
N VAL A 384 17.46 -52.02 -13.16
CA VAL A 384 18.93 -51.99 -13.17
C VAL A 384 19.58 -52.50 -14.45
N THR A 385 19.35 -51.81 -15.57
CA THR A 385 20.40 -51.54 -16.56
C THR A 385 20.13 -50.17 -17.17
N THR A 386 21.16 -49.33 -17.29
CA THR A 386 21.07 -47.98 -17.86
C THR A 386 20.50 -48.04 -19.29
N LYS A 387 19.31 -47.46 -19.54
CA LYS A 387 18.89 -47.16 -20.92
C LYS A 387 19.85 -46.10 -21.51
N PRO A 388 20.40 -46.29 -22.73
CA PRO A 388 21.24 -45.29 -23.39
C PRO A 388 20.41 -44.05 -23.77
N ASN A 389 21.07 -42.92 -24.06
CA ASN A 389 20.41 -41.72 -24.63
C ASN A 389 19.58 -42.14 -25.84
N THR A 390 18.26 -41.99 -25.76
CA THR A 390 17.35 -42.23 -26.87
C THR A 390 16.79 -40.90 -27.32
N SER A 391 16.82 -40.65 -28.63
CA SER A 391 16.16 -39.49 -29.23
C SER A 391 14.69 -39.85 -29.40
N HIS A 392 13.80 -39.06 -28.81
CA HIS A 392 12.37 -39.24 -28.97
C HIS A 392 11.84 -38.22 -29.98
N SER A 393 10.93 -38.63 -30.86
CA SER A 393 10.26 -37.76 -31.82
C SER A 393 8.77 -38.07 -31.86
N SER A 394 7.95 -37.05 -31.71
CA SER A 394 6.49 -37.14 -31.67
C SER A 394 5.89 -36.11 -32.63
N SER A 395 4.81 -36.47 -33.33
CA SER A 395 4.04 -35.56 -34.18
C SER A 395 2.61 -35.53 -33.68
N GLN A 396 2.00 -34.35 -33.61
CA GLN A 396 0.63 -34.21 -33.15
C GLN A 396 -0.23 -33.43 -34.16
N PRO A 397 -1.37 -33.97 -34.62
CA PRO A 397 -2.42 -33.16 -35.24
C PRO A 397 -3.13 -32.32 -34.16
N GLN A 398 -3.43 -31.04 -34.45
CA GLN A 398 -4.15 -30.20 -33.49
C GLN A 398 -5.61 -30.66 -33.36
N ALA A 399 -6.12 -30.74 -32.12
CA ALA A 399 -7.57 -30.76 -31.86
C ALA A 399 -8.10 -29.32 -32.00
N ASP A 400 -9.12 -29.14 -32.84
CA ASP A 400 -9.73 -27.85 -33.18
C ASP A 400 -10.17 -27.05 -31.93
N ALA A 401 -9.38 -26.05 -31.55
CA ALA A 401 -9.82 -24.91 -30.74
C ALA A 401 -8.93 -23.69 -31.02
N PRO A 402 -9.49 -22.46 -31.06
CA PRO A 402 -8.80 -21.30 -31.57
C PRO A 402 -7.80 -20.77 -30.53
N VAL A 403 -6.53 -20.60 -30.94
CA VAL A 403 -5.49 -19.94 -30.15
C VAL A 403 -5.28 -18.56 -30.76
N SER A 404 -5.62 -17.52 -30.00
CA SER A 404 -5.28 -16.12 -30.28
C SER A 404 -4.13 -15.67 -29.42
#